data_AF-A0A6J1EMX8-F1
#
_entry.id   AF-A0A6J1EMX8-F1
#
_cell.length_a   1.000
_cell.length_b   1.000
_cell.length_c   1.000
_cell.angle_alpha   90.00
_cell.angle_beta   90.00
_cell.angle_gamma   90.00
#
_symmetry.space_group_name_H-M   'P 1'
#
loop_
_entity.id
_entity.type
_entity.pdbx_description
1 polymer ?
#
loop_
_entity_poly.entity_id
_entity_poly.type
_entity_poly.pdbx_seq_one_letter_code
_entity_poly.pdbx_strand_id
1 'polypeptide(L)'
;MSEAMSEAMSTLPSVEFADLSPTKDVFVSALRFALSINSPCVPFGDELQRSAQEQVDYMIRADADTSLVITDDEVKSVLRMGLSRTCASFQTDLSSLLLESDLTSQVNEDKLLRTLSDLEWICSLLPKMNLMKDFVSNWIEISGNVLKVIEDEKLNSLMWGLKVKLIEMTNKALEAVGYGTVILPAPYRLSLLQFWLPYIRKMKPLLDSKCVAETDFSYKMDDELCLNIEGAIVSMVLTLPSNDQAGILVDWMKAEEMQYPDLTDAFELWCYRTKSAKRRLVEGIDGACSDNDDAAISF
;
A
#
# COMPACT_ATOMS: atom_id res chain seq x y z
N MET A 1 -74.62 11.00 -2.22
CA MET A 1 -73.66 11.88 -1.52
C MET A 1 -72.50 10.98 -1.12
N SER A 2 -71.35 11.16 -1.79
CA SER A 2 -70.06 10.46 -1.65
C SER A 2 -70.05 8.95 -1.96
N GLU A 3 -69.35 8.37 -2.94
CA GLU A 3 -68.18 8.76 -3.76
C GLU A 3 -66.99 9.39 -3.01
N ALA A 4 -65.82 8.80 -3.22
CA ALA A 4 -64.49 9.18 -2.71
C ALA A 4 -64.17 8.75 -1.26
N MET A 5 -63.46 7.62 -1.17
CA MET A 5 -62.21 7.39 -0.42
C MET A 5 -61.85 5.90 -0.63
N SER A 6 -61.57 5.51 -1.87
CA SER A 6 -60.20 5.44 -2.41
C SER A 6 -59.33 4.57 -1.50
N GLU A 7 -59.21 3.28 -1.78
CA GLU A 7 -58.14 2.77 -2.67
C GLU A 7 -56.86 3.60 -2.52
N ALA A 8 -55.97 3.13 -1.65
CA ALA A 8 -54.51 3.29 -1.75
C ALA A 8 -53.83 2.61 -0.54
N MET A 9 -54.21 1.37 -0.20
CA MET A 9 -53.27 0.54 0.56
C MET A 9 -52.31 -0.03 -0.48
N SER A 10 -51.38 0.85 -0.87
CA SER A 10 -50.27 0.58 -1.76
C SER A 10 -49.60 -0.71 -1.30
N THR A 11 -49.82 -1.76 -2.06
CA THR A 11 -48.95 -2.92 -2.10
C THR A 11 -47.57 -2.38 -2.43
N LEU A 12 -46.72 -2.21 -1.40
CA LEU A 12 -45.29 -2.05 -1.57
C LEU A 12 -44.86 -3.16 -2.54
N PRO A 13 -44.31 -2.84 -3.71
CA PRO A 13 -43.77 -3.86 -4.58
C PRO A 13 -42.69 -4.55 -3.76
N SER A 14 -42.89 -5.84 -3.49
CA SER A 14 -41.77 -6.69 -3.10
C SER A 14 -40.77 -6.53 -4.22
N VAL A 15 -39.65 -5.86 -3.94
CA VAL A 15 -38.52 -5.80 -4.84
C VAL A 15 -38.12 -7.26 -5.00
N GLU A 16 -38.54 -7.90 -6.09
CA GLU A 16 -37.88 -9.10 -6.58
C GLU A 16 -36.42 -8.70 -6.68
N PHE A 17 -35.57 -9.23 -5.80
CA PHE A 17 -34.14 -9.20 -6.02
C PHE A 17 -33.95 -9.84 -7.38
N ALA A 18 -33.67 -9.02 -8.39
CA ALA A 18 -33.32 -9.50 -9.71
C ALA A 18 -32.22 -10.55 -9.52
N ASP A 19 -32.29 -11.66 -10.24
CA ASP A 19 -31.24 -12.67 -10.20
C ASP A 19 -29.92 -12.01 -10.60
N LEU A 20 -29.05 -11.77 -9.62
CA LEU A 20 -27.75 -11.11 -9.81
C LEU A 20 -26.72 -12.07 -10.42
N SER A 21 -27.06 -13.36 -10.60
CA SER A 21 -26.14 -14.37 -11.14
C SER A 21 -25.57 -13.98 -12.51
N PRO A 22 -26.34 -13.52 -13.51
CA PRO A 22 -25.78 -13.16 -14.81
C PRO A 22 -24.81 -11.98 -14.73
N THR A 23 -25.14 -10.96 -13.93
CA THR A 23 -24.26 -9.78 -13.72
C THR A 23 -22.97 -10.19 -13.03
N LYS A 24 -23.05 -11.04 -12.00
CA LYS A 24 -21.89 -11.61 -11.33
C LYS A 24 -21.02 -12.41 -12.28
N ASP A 25 -21.61 -13.29 -13.09
CA ASP A 25 -20.88 -14.16 -14.02
C ASP A 25 -20.14 -13.33 -15.09
N VAL A 26 -20.78 -12.27 -15.60
CA VAL A 26 -20.14 -11.32 -16.51
C VAL A 26 -18.99 -10.59 -15.81
N PHE A 27 -19.18 -10.13 -14.58
CA PHE A 27 -18.15 -9.42 -13.82
C PHE A 27 -16.94 -10.32 -13.53
N VAL A 28 -17.18 -11.55 -13.06
CA VAL A 28 -16.17 -12.56 -12.79
C VAL A 28 -15.39 -12.91 -14.07
N SER A 29 -16.10 -13.07 -15.20
CA SER A 29 -15.47 -13.33 -16.50
C SER A 29 -14.56 -12.16 -16.90
N ALA A 30 -15.06 -10.92 -16.83
CA ALA A 30 -14.28 -9.72 -17.13
C ALA A 30 -13.03 -9.61 -16.23
N LEU A 31 -13.17 -9.85 -14.92
CA LEU A 31 -12.03 -9.90 -14.00
C LEU A 31 -10.99 -10.96 -14.41
N ARG A 32 -11.41 -12.17 -14.77
CA ARG A 32 -10.48 -13.24 -15.18
C ARG A 32 -9.67 -12.86 -16.44
N PHE A 33 -10.29 -12.16 -17.38
CA PHE A 33 -9.59 -11.64 -18.57
C PHE A 33 -8.69 -10.44 -18.24
N ALA A 34 -9.17 -9.49 -17.42
CA ALA A 34 -8.42 -8.30 -17.02
C ALA A 34 -7.18 -8.61 -16.19
N LEU A 35 -7.24 -9.68 -15.38
CA LEU A 35 -6.15 -10.19 -14.55
C LEU A 35 -5.26 -11.21 -15.27
N SER A 36 -5.51 -11.47 -16.57
CA SER A 36 -4.80 -12.48 -17.36
C SER A 36 -4.70 -13.85 -16.65
N ILE A 37 -5.76 -14.21 -15.90
CA ILE A 37 -5.84 -15.48 -15.19
C ILE A 37 -5.94 -16.63 -16.20
N ASN A 38 -6.66 -16.40 -17.29
CA ASN A 38 -6.76 -17.30 -18.43
C ASN A 38 -5.60 -17.07 -19.40
N SER A 39 -5.22 -18.10 -20.17
CA SER A 39 -4.14 -18.02 -21.16
C SER A 39 -4.36 -16.87 -22.16
N PRO A 40 -3.28 -16.29 -22.72
CA PRO A 40 -3.38 -15.22 -23.69
C PRO A 40 -4.30 -15.61 -24.84
N CYS A 41 -5.31 -14.78 -25.10
CA CYS A 41 -6.28 -15.02 -26.15
C CYS A 41 -5.69 -14.54 -27.48
N VAL A 42 -5.11 -15.47 -28.24
CA VAL A 42 -4.67 -15.20 -29.62
C VAL A 42 -5.93 -15.06 -30.48
N PRO A 43 -6.08 -14.00 -31.31
CA PRO A 43 -5.08 -13.03 -31.77
C PRO A 43 -5.01 -11.69 -31.02
N PHE A 44 -5.86 -11.46 -30.00
CA PHE A 44 -6.08 -10.13 -29.42
C PHE A 44 -4.98 -9.66 -28.46
N GLY A 45 -4.12 -10.56 -27.97
CA GLY A 45 -2.98 -10.20 -27.12
C GLY A 45 -3.39 -9.35 -25.90
N ASP A 46 -2.66 -8.25 -25.68
CA ASP A 46 -2.88 -7.31 -24.57
C ASP A 46 -4.15 -6.43 -24.74
N GLU A 47 -4.73 -6.35 -25.95
CA GLU A 47 -5.92 -5.51 -26.21
C GLU A 47 -7.14 -6.04 -25.48
N LEU A 48 -7.29 -7.37 -25.42
CA LEU A 48 -8.38 -8.01 -24.69
C LEU A 48 -8.27 -7.74 -23.18
N GLN A 49 -7.05 -7.78 -22.63
CA GLN A 49 -6.81 -7.50 -21.21
C GLN A 49 -7.22 -6.06 -20.88
N ARG A 50 -6.77 -5.08 -21.66
CA ARG A 50 -7.13 -3.66 -21.44
C ARG A 50 -8.62 -3.41 -21.60
N SER A 51 -9.24 -3.98 -22.64
CA SER A 51 -10.70 -3.87 -22.82
C SER A 51 -11.46 -4.49 -21.65
N ALA A 52 -10.98 -5.61 -21.10
CA ALA A 52 -11.56 -6.20 -19.90
C ALA A 52 -11.35 -5.34 -18.64
N GLN A 53 -10.19 -4.68 -18.50
CA GLN A 53 -9.94 -3.72 -17.41
C GLN A 53 -10.91 -2.54 -17.48
N GLU A 54 -11.10 -1.95 -18.67
CA GLU A 54 -12.06 -0.87 -18.92
C GLU A 54 -13.51 -1.31 -18.61
N GLN A 55 -13.87 -2.53 -19.01
CA GLN A 55 -15.18 -3.10 -18.72
C GLN A 55 -15.41 -3.25 -17.21
N VAL A 56 -14.43 -3.75 -16.46
CA VAL A 56 -14.50 -3.86 -15.00
C VAL A 56 -14.63 -2.47 -14.36
N ASP A 57 -13.86 -1.49 -14.82
CA ASP A 57 -13.94 -0.12 -14.33
C ASP A 57 -15.30 0.52 -14.60
N TYR A 58 -15.88 0.27 -15.76
CA TYR A 58 -17.23 0.70 -16.10
C TYR A 58 -18.27 0.06 -15.18
N MET A 59 -18.25 -1.27 -15.04
CA MET A 59 -19.20 -2.01 -14.20
C MET A 59 -19.14 -1.55 -12.73
N ILE A 60 -17.95 -1.23 -12.22
CA ILE A 60 -17.75 -0.74 -10.85
C ILE A 60 -18.37 0.65 -10.63
N ARG A 61 -18.39 1.50 -11.66
CA ARG A 61 -18.94 2.86 -11.57
C ARG A 61 -20.46 2.93 -11.80
N ALA A 62 -21.06 1.88 -12.37
CA ALA A 62 -22.33 2.01 -13.07
C ALA A 62 -23.63 1.75 -12.28
N ASP A 63 -23.65 1.21 -11.05
CA ASP A 63 -24.95 0.92 -10.41
C ASP A 63 -24.93 0.63 -8.88
N ALA A 64 -26.12 0.62 -8.25
CA ALA A 64 -26.38 0.11 -6.91
C ALA A 64 -26.22 -1.42 -6.82
N ASP A 65 -26.56 -2.17 -7.89
CA ASP A 65 -26.44 -3.63 -7.95
C ASP A 65 -24.98 -4.11 -7.97
N THR A 66 -24.07 -3.28 -8.46
CA THR A 66 -22.62 -3.50 -8.41
C THR A 66 -22.12 -3.67 -6.97
N SER A 67 -22.74 -2.98 -5.99
CA SER A 67 -22.37 -3.09 -4.59
C SER A 67 -22.57 -4.50 -4.04
N LEU A 68 -23.55 -5.26 -4.55
CA LEU A 68 -23.77 -6.64 -4.13
C LEU A 68 -22.75 -7.58 -4.77
N VAL A 69 -22.45 -7.39 -6.05
CA VAL A 69 -21.47 -8.21 -6.80
C VAL A 69 -20.06 -8.10 -6.20
N ILE A 70 -19.59 -6.90 -5.85
CA ILE A 70 -18.23 -6.71 -5.31
C ILE A 70 -18.04 -7.26 -3.89
N THR A 71 -19.13 -7.55 -3.18
CA THR A 71 -19.08 -8.19 -1.86
C THR A 71 -19.02 -9.71 -1.92
N ASP A 72 -19.33 -10.30 -3.08
CA ASP A 72 -19.34 -11.74 -3.31
C ASP A 72 -17.93 -12.37 -3.13
N ASP A 73 -17.90 -13.53 -2.48
CA ASP A 73 -16.65 -14.21 -2.15
C ASP A 73 -15.94 -14.81 -3.37
N GLU A 74 -16.67 -15.22 -4.41
CA GLU A 74 -16.10 -15.67 -5.68
C GLU A 74 -15.35 -14.53 -6.36
N VAL A 75 -15.98 -13.35 -6.43
CA VAL A 75 -15.40 -12.13 -7.00
C VAL A 75 -14.11 -11.75 -6.25
N LYS A 76 -14.17 -11.70 -4.92
CA LYS A 76 -13.00 -11.41 -4.08
C LYS A 76 -11.90 -12.46 -4.25
N SER A 77 -12.26 -13.74 -4.36
CA SER A 77 -11.32 -14.84 -4.57
C SER A 77 -10.58 -14.70 -5.91
N VAL A 78 -11.29 -14.35 -6.99
CA VAL A 78 -10.68 -14.10 -8.30
C VAL A 78 -9.71 -12.93 -8.23
N LEU A 79 -10.07 -11.83 -7.55
CA LEU A 79 -9.18 -10.68 -7.41
C LEU A 79 -7.93 -11.00 -6.58
N ARG A 80 -8.06 -11.73 -5.46
CA ARG A 80 -6.92 -12.20 -4.65
C ARG A 80 -5.98 -13.10 -5.45
N MET A 81 -6.54 -14.00 -6.26
CA MET A 81 -5.77 -14.88 -7.14
C MET A 81 -4.99 -14.06 -8.18
N GLY A 82 -5.64 -13.09 -8.82
CA GLY A 82 -4.99 -12.18 -9.76
C GLY A 82 -3.85 -11.42 -9.11
N LEU A 83 -4.10 -10.77 -7.97
CA LEU A 83 -3.09 -10.05 -7.19
C LEU A 83 -1.87 -10.92 -6.88
N SER A 84 -2.09 -12.11 -6.32
CA SER A 84 -1.00 -13.02 -5.92
C SER A 84 -0.18 -13.47 -7.14
N ARG A 85 -0.85 -13.77 -8.26
CA ARG A 85 -0.19 -14.15 -9.52
C ARG A 85 0.62 -13.00 -10.11
N THR A 86 0.09 -11.79 -10.13
CA THR A 86 0.79 -10.62 -10.66
C THR A 86 2.00 -10.26 -9.78
N CYS A 87 1.87 -10.33 -8.45
CA CYS A 87 3.01 -10.18 -7.54
C CYS A 87 4.10 -11.24 -7.77
N ALA A 88 3.72 -12.51 -7.89
CA ALA A 88 4.66 -13.60 -8.15
C ALA A 88 5.35 -13.48 -9.53
N SER A 89 4.60 -13.08 -10.56
CA SER A 89 5.15 -12.81 -11.90
C SER A 89 6.15 -11.66 -11.84
N PHE A 90 5.78 -10.54 -11.22
CA PHE A 90 6.66 -9.39 -11.04
C PHE A 90 7.96 -9.79 -10.35
N GLN A 91 7.87 -10.53 -9.23
CA GLN A 91 9.05 -10.97 -8.49
C GLN A 91 9.94 -11.92 -9.31
N THR A 92 9.34 -12.83 -10.08
CA THR A 92 10.07 -13.77 -10.93
C THR A 92 10.79 -13.04 -12.05
N ASP A 93 10.09 -12.15 -12.74
CA ASP A 93 10.65 -11.33 -13.82
C ASP A 93 11.76 -10.41 -13.30
N LEU A 94 11.54 -9.77 -12.15
CA LEU A 94 12.54 -8.93 -11.50
C LEU A 94 13.78 -9.75 -11.12
N SER A 95 13.61 -10.93 -10.54
CA SER A 95 14.73 -11.80 -10.16
C SER A 95 15.53 -12.29 -11.37
N SER A 96 14.88 -12.46 -12.52
CA SER A 96 15.54 -12.86 -13.76
C SER A 96 16.40 -11.76 -14.36
N LEU A 97 16.15 -10.48 -14.04
CA LEU A 97 16.94 -9.35 -14.55
C LEU A 97 18.44 -9.54 -14.34
N LEU A 98 18.86 -9.95 -13.14
CA LEU A 98 20.30 -10.04 -12.83
C LEU A 98 21.04 -11.15 -13.59
N LEU A 99 20.29 -12.06 -14.22
CA LEU A 99 20.80 -13.14 -15.07
C LEU A 99 20.94 -12.71 -16.54
N GLU A 100 20.32 -11.59 -16.93
CA GLU A 100 20.36 -11.08 -18.29
C GLU A 100 21.74 -10.49 -18.62
N SER A 101 22.21 -10.76 -19.84
CA SER A 101 23.49 -10.23 -20.33
C SER A 101 23.40 -8.76 -20.75
N ASP A 102 22.21 -8.30 -21.14
CA ASP A 102 21.96 -6.91 -21.56
C ASP A 102 20.87 -6.25 -20.70
N LEU A 103 21.33 -5.55 -19.66
CA LEU A 103 20.48 -4.78 -18.75
C LEU A 103 20.07 -3.42 -19.30
N THR A 104 20.60 -3.01 -20.45
CA THR A 104 20.24 -1.75 -21.10
C THR A 104 19.03 -1.89 -22.02
N SER A 105 18.59 -3.13 -22.26
CA SER A 105 17.39 -3.42 -23.04
C SER A 105 16.15 -2.84 -22.38
N GLN A 106 15.53 -1.87 -23.05
CA GLN A 106 14.28 -1.25 -22.65
C GLN A 106 13.13 -2.26 -22.56
N VAL A 107 13.20 -3.37 -23.29
CA VAL A 107 12.16 -4.42 -23.32
C VAL A 107 11.92 -5.02 -21.93
N ASN A 108 12.98 -5.21 -21.14
CA ASN A 108 12.89 -5.81 -19.81
C ASN A 108 12.28 -4.82 -18.80
N GLU A 109 12.69 -3.55 -18.86
CA GLU A 109 12.09 -2.50 -18.03
C GLU A 109 10.62 -2.29 -18.40
N ASP A 110 10.28 -2.23 -19.69
CA ASP A 110 8.91 -2.06 -20.17
C ASP A 110 8.00 -3.21 -19.71
N LYS A 111 8.51 -4.45 -19.70
CA LYS A 111 7.77 -5.61 -19.19
C LYS A 111 7.44 -5.45 -17.70
N LEU A 112 8.44 -5.08 -16.89
CA LEU A 112 8.26 -4.89 -15.45
C LEU A 112 7.34 -3.71 -15.13
N LEU A 113 7.50 -2.60 -15.84
CA LEU A 113 6.61 -1.44 -15.73
C LEU A 113 5.17 -1.82 -16.07
N ARG A 114 4.95 -2.64 -17.11
CA ARG A 114 3.62 -3.14 -17.46
C ARG A 114 3.02 -3.99 -16.35
N THR A 115 3.80 -4.88 -15.74
CA THR A 115 3.33 -5.67 -14.58
C THR A 115 3.02 -4.80 -13.36
N LEU A 116 3.80 -3.74 -13.12
CA LEU A 116 3.51 -2.77 -12.05
C LEU A 116 2.27 -1.92 -12.37
N SER A 117 2.01 -1.57 -13.64
CA SER A 117 0.77 -0.93 -14.06
C SER A 117 -0.45 -1.85 -13.84
N ASP A 118 -0.31 -3.14 -14.12
CA ASP A 118 -1.36 -4.12 -13.81
C ASP A 118 -1.61 -4.23 -12.30
N LEU A 119 -0.55 -4.22 -11.47
CA LEU A 119 -0.69 -4.18 -10.01
C LEU A 119 -1.33 -2.89 -9.53
N GLU A 120 -0.98 -1.75 -10.12
CA GLU A 120 -1.61 -0.47 -9.80
C GLU A 120 -3.10 -0.47 -10.12
N TRP A 121 -3.47 -0.99 -11.30
CA TRP A 121 -4.87 -1.15 -11.66
C TRP A 121 -5.61 -2.04 -10.66
N ILE A 122 -5.03 -3.18 -10.28
CA ILE A 122 -5.56 -4.05 -9.20
C ILE A 122 -5.74 -3.25 -7.90
N CYS A 123 -4.74 -2.46 -7.49
CA CYS A 123 -4.80 -1.64 -6.29
C CYS A 123 -5.90 -0.57 -6.33
N SER A 124 -6.37 -0.16 -7.51
CA SER A 124 -7.53 0.73 -7.64
C SER A 124 -8.86 0.01 -7.32
N LEU A 125 -8.88 -1.32 -7.39
CA LEU A 125 -10.05 -2.17 -7.11
C LEU A 125 -10.10 -2.63 -5.65
N LEU A 126 -8.94 -2.94 -5.07
CA LEU A 126 -8.85 -3.54 -3.73
C LEU A 126 -9.57 -2.75 -2.62
N PRO A 127 -9.50 -1.40 -2.55
CA PRO A 127 -10.24 -0.64 -1.53
C PRO A 127 -11.76 -0.83 -1.65
N LYS A 128 -12.26 -0.93 -2.89
CA LYS A 128 -13.69 -1.09 -3.19
C LYS A 128 -14.24 -2.44 -2.71
N MET A 129 -13.35 -3.45 -2.57
CA MET A 129 -13.68 -4.80 -2.12
C MET A 129 -13.16 -5.13 -0.70
N ASN A 130 -12.59 -4.14 0.01
CA ASN A 130 -11.93 -4.31 1.31
C ASN A 130 -10.80 -5.37 1.30
N LEU A 131 -9.98 -5.36 0.25
CA LEU A 131 -8.88 -6.31 0.04
C LEU A 131 -7.49 -5.65 0.07
N MET A 132 -7.39 -4.40 0.52
CA MET A 132 -6.08 -3.71 0.60
C MET A 132 -5.07 -4.44 1.50
N LYS A 133 -5.56 -5.17 2.51
CA LYS A 133 -4.72 -5.99 3.37
C LYS A 133 -3.98 -7.08 2.60
N ASP A 134 -4.61 -7.68 1.59
CA ASP A 134 -4.02 -8.70 0.74
C ASP A 134 -2.83 -8.13 -0.04
N PHE A 135 -2.96 -6.91 -0.59
CA PHE A 135 -1.83 -6.23 -1.27
C PHE A 135 -0.70 -5.89 -0.31
N VAL A 136 -1.01 -5.25 0.81
CA VAL A 136 0.04 -4.88 1.78
C VAL A 136 0.80 -6.11 2.27
N SER A 137 0.11 -7.22 2.52
CA SER A 137 0.75 -8.46 2.97
C SER A 137 1.69 -9.03 1.91
N ASN A 138 1.23 -9.15 0.65
CA ASN A 138 2.07 -9.58 -0.47
C ASN A 138 3.25 -8.63 -0.70
N TRP A 139 3.01 -7.32 -0.63
CA TRP A 139 4.05 -6.31 -0.84
C TRP A 139 5.16 -6.45 0.20
N ILE A 140 4.83 -6.55 1.49
CA ILE A 140 5.80 -6.78 2.57
C ILE A 140 6.60 -8.07 2.33
N GLU A 141 5.93 -9.15 1.93
CA GLU A 141 6.57 -10.46 1.69
C GLU A 141 7.63 -10.39 0.59
N ILE A 142 7.33 -9.72 -0.53
CA ILE A 142 8.27 -9.61 -1.66
C ILE A 142 9.31 -8.50 -1.50
N SER A 143 9.08 -7.53 -0.61
CA SER A 143 9.88 -6.30 -0.46
C SER A 143 11.39 -6.57 -0.33
N GLY A 144 11.78 -7.51 0.52
CA GLY A 144 13.19 -7.84 0.72
C GLY A 144 13.87 -8.37 -0.56
N ASN A 145 13.17 -9.18 -1.34
CA ASN A 145 13.70 -9.69 -2.62
C ASN A 145 13.73 -8.60 -3.68
N VAL A 146 12.70 -7.75 -3.73
CA VAL A 146 12.64 -6.60 -4.65
C VAL A 146 13.82 -5.67 -4.42
N LEU A 147 14.02 -5.23 -3.18
CA LEU A 147 15.11 -4.33 -2.80
C LEU A 147 16.49 -4.93 -3.08
N LYS A 148 16.67 -6.22 -2.77
CA LYS A 148 17.91 -6.94 -3.07
C LYS A 148 18.28 -6.89 -4.56
N VAL A 149 17.31 -6.95 -5.46
CA VAL A 149 17.57 -6.89 -6.91
C VAL A 149 17.82 -5.46 -7.38
N ILE A 150 16.93 -4.53 -7.04
CA ILE A 150 16.98 -3.16 -7.56
C ILE A 150 18.12 -2.31 -6.98
N GLU A 151 18.65 -2.70 -5.82
CA GLU A 151 19.85 -2.11 -5.23
C GLU A 151 21.15 -2.81 -5.65
N ASP A 152 21.08 -3.83 -6.51
CA ASP A 152 22.27 -4.46 -7.08
C ASP A 152 23.11 -3.42 -7.85
N GLU A 153 24.42 -3.50 -7.72
CA GLU A 153 25.36 -2.56 -8.34
C GLU A 153 25.16 -2.45 -9.86
N LYS A 154 24.74 -3.54 -10.52
CA LYS A 154 24.44 -3.56 -11.95
C LYS A 154 23.29 -2.63 -12.34
N LEU A 155 22.36 -2.37 -11.42
CA LEU A 155 21.18 -1.52 -11.65
C LEU A 155 21.33 -0.12 -11.08
N ASN A 156 22.45 0.22 -10.43
CA ASN A 156 22.61 1.47 -9.69
C ASN A 156 22.30 2.73 -10.53
N SER A 157 22.73 2.76 -11.80
CA SER A 157 22.50 3.87 -12.73
C SER A 157 21.43 3.62 -13.80
N LEU A 158 20.70 2.51 -13.73
CA LEU A 158 19.70 2.09 -14.71
C LEU A 158 18.29 2.06 -14.12
N MET A 159 17.32 1.88 -15.03
CA MET A 159 15.90 1.61 -14.73
C MET A 159 15.26 2.60 -13.76
N TRP A 160 15.49 3.89 -13.99
CA TRP A 160 14.95 4.96 -13.14
C TRP A 160 13.43 4.98 -13.13
N GLY A 161 12.78 4.63 -14.25
CA GLY A 161 11.34 4.48 -14.33
C GLY A 161 10.83 3.40 -13.39
N LEU A 162 11.46 2.22 -13.43
CA LEU A 162 11.14 1.13 -12.50
C LEU A 162 11.32 1.54 -11.03
N LYS A 163 12.42 2.21 -10.70
CA LYS A 163 12.72 2.64 -9.32
C LYS A 163 11.67 3.61 -8.77
N VAL A 164 11.27 4.61 -9.58
CA VAL A 164 10.20 5.54 -9.20
C VAL A 164 8.87 4.79 -9.09
N LYS A 165 8.55 3.90 -10.03
CA LYS A 165 7.30 3.13 -9.99
C LYS A 165 7.18 2.23 -8.76
N LEU A 166 8.29 1.67 -8.29
CA LEU A 166 8.34 0.91 -7.03
C LEU A 166 8.06 1.78 -5.80
N ILE A 167 8.52 3.03 -5.79
CA ILE A 167 8.23 3.99 -4.71
C ILE A 167 6.75 4.35 -4.72
N GLU A 168 6.14 4.58 -5.89
CA GLU A 168 4.70 4.82 -6.02
C GLU A 168 3.86 3.65 -5.48
N MET A 169 4.22 2.41 -5.85
CA MET A 169 3.53 1.22 -5.34
C MET A 169 3.71 1.05 -3.83
N THR A 170 4.89 1.35 -3.32
CA THR A 170 5.18 1.35 -1.89
C THR A 170 4.38 2.42 -1.16
N ASN A 171 4.23 3.61 -1.73
CA ASN A 171 3.39 4.67 -1.16
C ASN A 171 1.96 4.18 -0.92
N LYS A 172 1.35 3.46 -1.88
CA LYS A 172 0.01 2.89 -1.68
C LYS A 172 -0.06 1.95 -0.47
N ALA A 173 1.00 1.17 -0.21
CA ALA A 173 1.08 0.30 0.96
C ALA A 173 1.28 1.10 2.25
N LEU A 174 2.15 2.12 2.22
CA LEU A 174 2.40 3.02 3.34
C LEU A 174 1.14 3.79 3.73
N GLU A 175 0.43 4.40 2.78
CA GLU A 175 -0.82 5.13 3.03
C GLU A 175 -1.89 4.22 3.62
N ALA A 176 -2.06 3.02 3.05
CA ALA A 176 -3.04 2.06 3.55
C ALA A 176 -2.79 1.70 5.02
N VAL A 177 -1.54 1.53 5.44
CA VAL A 177 -1.18 1.20 6.82
C VAL A 177 -1.15 2.44 7.72
N GLY A 178 -0.52 3.52 7.26
CA GLY A 178 -0.31 4.76 8.01
C GLY A 178 -1.59 5.51 8.30
N TYR A 179 -2.54 5.52 7.38
CA TYR A 179 -3.85 6.15 7.58
C TYR A 179 -4.92 5.19 8.10
N GLY A 180 -4.54 3.95 8.44
CA GLY A 180 -5.40 3.00 9.16
C GLY A 180 -6.45 2.29 8.29
N THR A 181 -6.37 2.37 6.95
CA THR A 181 -7.18 1.53 6.05
C THR A 181 -6.89 0.04 6.25
N VAL A 182 -5.63 -0.30 6.54
CA VAL A 182 -5.17 -1.66 6.82
C VAL A 182 -4.53 -1.70 8.20
N ILE A 183 -5.13 -2.48 9.10
CA ILE A 183 -4.61 -2.68 10.45
C ILE A 183 -3.67 -3.90 10.45
N LEU A 184 -2.41 -3.67 10.79
CA LEU A 184 -1.38 -4.70 10.91
C LEU A 184 -0.77 -4.76 12.33
N PRO A 185 -0.37 -5.96 12.79
CA PRO A 185 0.44 -6.10 13.98
C PRO A 185 1.76 -5.31 13.85
N ALA A 186 2.30 -4.84 14.98
CA ALA A 186 3.50 -4.01 15.02
C ALA A 186 4.70 -4.58 14.24
N PRO A 187 5.02 -5.90 14.29
CA PRO A 187 6.16 -6.45 13.54
C PRO A 187 6.07 -6.26 12.02
N TYR A 188 4.87 -6.33 11.44
CA TYR A 188 4.67 -6.13 10.01
C TYR A 188 4.78 -4.66 9.62
N ARG A 189 4.25 -3.75 10.47
CA ARG A 189 4.41 -2.30 10.28
C ARG A 189 5.88 -1.90 10.35
N LEU A 190 6.62 -2.46 11.32
CA LEU A 190 8.06 -2.27 11.46
C LEU A 190 8.81 -2.80 10.24
N SER A 191 8.50 -4.00 9.76
CA SER A 191 9.13 -4.59 8.58
C SER A 191 8.96 -3.72 7.33
N LEU A 192 7.74 -3.20 7.11
CA LEU A 192 7.46 -2.32 5.97
C LEU A 192 8.36 -1.06 6.02
N LEU A 193 8.50 -0.44 7.20
CA LEU A 193 9.39 0.72 7.36
C LEU A 193 10.86 0.34 7.21
N GLN A 194 11.31 -0.79 7.80
CA GLN A 194 12.70 -1.23 7.72
C GLN A 194 13.14 -1.53 6.29
N PHE A 195 12.26 -2.05 5.45
CA PHE A 195 12.56 -2.26 4.03
C PHE A 195 12.62 -0.93 3.29
N TRP A 196 11.55 -0.14 3.34
CA TRP A 196 11.38 0.94 2.37
C TRP A 196 11.91 2.30 2.81
N LEU A 197 11.95 2.60 4.10
CA LEU A 197 12.45 3.90 4.57
C LEU A 197 13.91 4.16 4.16
N PRO A 198 14.86 3.22 4.31
CA PRO A 198 16.24 3.44 3.86
C PRO A 198 16.34 3.65 2.35
N TYR A 199 15.59 2.86 1.58
CA TYR A 199 15.60 2.95 0.12
C TYR A 199 15.03 4.27 -0.38
N ILE A 200 13.86 4.69 0.14
CA ILE A 200 13.22 5.96 -0.22
C ILE A 200 14.13 7.14 0.11
N ARG A 201 14.75 7.12 1.30
CA ARG A 201 15.71 8.15 1.74
C ARG A 201 16.89 8.28 0.77
N LYS A 202 17.47 7.16 0.36
CA LYS A 202 18.57 7.12 -0.61
C LYS A 202 18.14 7.59 -2.00
N MET A 203 16.94 7.23 -2.44
CA MET A 203 16.48 7.49 -3.81
C MET A 203 16.08 8.94 -4.07
N LYS A 204 15.41 9.61 -3.12
CA LYS A 204 14.95 10.98 -3.31
C LYS A 204 16.08 11.95 -3.73
N PRO A 205 17.20 12.09 -3.00
CA PRO A 205 18.27 12.99 -3.38
C PRO A 205 18.98 12.57 -4.68
N LEU A 206 19.06 11.26 -4.97
CA LEU A 206 19.62 10.77 -6.24
C LEU A 206 18.77 11.20 -7.44
N LEU A 207 17.44 11.09 -7.32
CA LEU A 207 16.50 11.53 -8.35
C LEU A 207 16.56 13.04 -8.53
N ASP A 208 16.55 13.81 -7.44
CA ASP A 208 16.65 15.27 -7.48
C ASP A 208 17.94 15.73 -8.14
N SER A 209 19.07 15.13 -7.77
CA SER A 209 20.37 15.45 -8.35
C SER A 209 20.40 15.17 -9.86
N LYS A 210 19.80 14.06 -10.32
CA LYS A 210 19.69 13.74 -11.74
C LYS A 210 18.77 14.68 -12.49
N CYS A 211 17.61 15.03 -11.93
CA CYS A 211 16.72 16.03 -12.52
C CYS A 211 17.40 17.39 -12.72
N VAL A 212 18.30 17.78 -11.81
CA VAL A 212 19.07 19.02 -11.94
C VAL A 212 20.20 18.90 -12.96
N ALA A 213 20.84 17.73 -13.06
CA ALA A 213 22.00 17.51 -13.94
C ALA A 213 21.62 17.24 -15.40
N GLU A 214 20.49 16.56 -15.64
CA GLU A 214 20.08 16.05 -16.95
C GLU A 214 18.73 16.66 -17.36
N THR A 215 18.73 17.58 -18.33
CA THR A 215 17.51 18.29 -18.78
C THR A 215 16.40 17.36 -19.27
N ASP A 216 16.75 16.21 -19.84
CA ASP A 216 15.81 15.22 -20.38
C ASP A 216 15.39 14.16 -19.35
N PHE A 217 15.86 14.25 -18.10
CA PHE A 217 15.55 13.27 -17.05
C PHE A 217 14.20 13.58 -16.39
N SER A 218 13.19 12.77 -16.73
CA SER A 218 11.80 12.98 -16.31
C SER A 218 11.37 12.21 -15.05
N TYR A 219 12.22 11.34 -14.53
CA TYR A 219 11.89 10.47 -13.40
C TYR A 219 12.10 11.20 -12.08
N LYS A 220 11.01 11.55 -11.39
CA LYS A 220 11.07 12.22 -10.09
C LYS A 220 9.96 11.76 -9.16
N MET A 221 10.21 11.93 -7.86
CA MET A 221 9.15 11.91 -6.87
C MET A 221 8.56 13.32 -6.82
N ASP A 222 7.30 13.47 -7.24
CA ASP A 222 6.63 14.77 -7.15
C ASP A 222 6.30 15.14 -5.69
N ASP A 223 5.93 16.40 -5.47
CA ASP A 223 5.71 16.93 -4.14
C ASP A 223 4.54 16.23 -3.43
N GLU A 224 3.51 15.82 -4.18
CA GLU A 224 2.35 15.10 -3.65
C GLU A 224 2.77 13.71 -3.14
N LEU A 225 3.49 12.94 -3.95
CA LEU A 225 4.05 11.66 -3.55
C LEU A 225 4.96 11.80 -2.33
N CYS A 226 5.78 12.86 -2.29
CA CYS A 226 6.69 13.09 -1.18
C CYS A 226 5.96 13.31 0.15
N LEU A 227 4.94 14.19 0.14
CA LEU A 227 4.12 14.50 1.30
C LEU A 227 3.31 13.29 1.77
N ASN A 228 2.75 12.51 0.84
CA ASN A 228 1.98 11.31 1.17
C ASN A 228 2.84 10.26 1.88
N ILE A 229 4.05 10.01 1.38
CA ILE A 229 5.00 9.08 1.99
C ILE A 229 5.41 9.56 3.38
N GLU A 230 5.75 10.85 3.53
CA GLU A 230 6.17 11.41 4.81
C GLU A 230 5.07 11.30 5.87
N GLY A 231 3.85 11.76 5.54
CA GLY A 231 2.70 11.68 6.43
C GLY A 231 2.36 10.24 6.83
N ALA A 232 2.40 9.31 5.88
CA ALA A 232 2.16 7.90 6.14
C ALA A 232 3.23 7.30 7.08
N ILE A 233 4.52 7.57 6.84
CA ILE A 233 5.62 7.07 7.67
C ILE A 233 5.55 7.67 9.08
N VAL A 234 5.33 8.98 9.21
CA VAL A 234 5.16 9.65 10.52
C VAL A 234 4.03 8.99 11.31
N SER A 235 2.86 8.80 10.69
CA SER A 235 1.73 8.13 11.34
C SER A 235 2.05 6.69 11.75
N MET A 236 2.72 5.92 10.89
CA MET A 236 3.14 4.56 11.19
C MET A 236 4.13 4.50 12.36
N VAL A 237 5.15 5.36 12.36
CA VAL A 237 6.15 5.43 13.44
C VAL A 237 5.44 5.72 14.77
N LEU A 238 4.57 6.74 14.81
CA LEU A 238 3.89 7.15 16.05
C LEU A 238 2.99 6.07 16.68
N THR A 239 2.60 5.06 15.90
CA THR A 239 1.76 3.93 16.33
C THR A 239 2.55 2.67 16.64
N LEU A 240 3.88 2.65 16.47
CA LEU A 240 4.73 1.51 16.85
C LEU A 240 4.96 1.45 18.38
N PRO A 241 5.40 0.30 18.93
CA PRO A 241 5.94 0.24 20.29
C PRO A 241 7.12 1.21 20.48
N SER A 242 7.28 1.75 21.69
CA SER A 242 8.28 2.81 21.96
C SER A 242 9.73 2.42 21.61
N ASN A 243 10.11 1.16 21.82
CA ASN A 243 11.44 0.66 21.48
C ASN A 243 11.66 0.62 19.95
N ASP A 244 10.64 0.22 19.20
CA ASP A 244 10.70 0.18 17.74
C ASP A 244 10.73 1.59 17.15
N GLN A 245 9.97 2.54 17.74
CA GLN A 245 10.07 3.97 17.42
C GLN A 245 11.51 4.47 17.61
N ALA A 246 12.12 4.16 18.77
CA ALA A 246 13.48 4.58 19.08
C ALA A 246 14.48 4.05 18.04
N GLY A 247 14.36 2.80 17.61
CA GLY A 247 15.22 2.22 16.57
C GLY A 247 15.17 3.02 15.27
N ILE A 248 13.96 3.26 14.74
CA ILE A 248 13.78 4.03 13.49
C ILE A 248 14.29 5.46 13.61
N LEU A 249 13.97 6.14 14.72
CA LEU A 249 14.35 7.55 14.92
C LEU A 249 15.87 7.71 15.09
N VAL A 250 16.52 6.78 15.77
CA VAL A 250 17.99 6.77 15.89
C VAL A 250 18.65 6.59 14.53
N ASP A 251 18.14 5.69 13.71
CA ASP A 251 18.68 5.46 12.36
C ASP A 251 18.39 6.62 11.40
N TRP A 252 17.26 7.31 11.57
CA TRP A 252 16.96 8.57 10.88
C TRP A 252 17.94 9.68 11.27
N MET A 253 18.22 9.87 12.56
CA MET A 253 19.16 10.90 13.03
C MET A 253 20.60 10.67 12.58
N LYS A 254 21.01 9.41 12.40
CA LYS A 254 22.37 9.07 11.97
C LYS A 254 22.61 9.27 10.47
N ALA A 255 21.54 9.32 9.68
CA ALA A 255 21.67 9.50 8.25
C ALA A 255 22.23 10.91 7.97
N GLU A 256 23.33 10.98 7.22
CA GLU A 256 24.00 12.25 6.86
C GLU A 256 23.09 13.17 6.02
N GLU A 257 22.07 12.58 5.39
CA GLU A 257 21.05 13.24 4.58
C GLU A 257 19.74 13.43 5.38
N MET A 258 19.75 14.31 6.39
CA MET A 258 18.55 14.71 7.16
C MET A 258 17.52 15.51 6.31
N GLN A 259 17.26 15.11 5.07
CA GLN A 259 16.42 15.87 4.15
C GLN A 259 15.09 15.20 3.87
N TYR A 260 15.03 13.86 3.80
CA TYR A 260 13.78 13.19 3.43
C TYR A 260 13.73 11.69 3.86
N PRO A 261 12.58 11.18 4.31
CA PRO A 261 11.41 11.93 4.80
C PRO A 261 11.74 12.67 6.10
N ASP A 262 11.08 13.81 6.33
CA ASP A 262 11.18 14.53 7.58
C ASP A 262 10.39 13.81 8.68
N LEU A 263 11.08 13.35 9.72
CA LEU A 263 10.48 12.66 10.86
C LEU A 263 10.50 13.52 12.13
N THR A 264 10.73 14.84 11.99
CA THR A 264 10.82 15.77 13.13
C THR A 264 9.59 15.71 14.02
N ASP A 265 8.38 15.74 13.45
CA ASP A 265 7.13 15.64 14.22
C ASP A 265 7.04 14.32 15.02
N ALA A 266 7.41 13.20 14.38
CA ALA A 266 7.43 11.90 15.04
C ALA A 266 8.46 11.87 16.19
N PHE A 267 9.64 12.44 15.95
CA PHE A 267 10.73 12.53 16.92
C PHE A 267 10.37 13.37 18.14
N GLU A 268 9.81 14.57 17.92
CA GLU A 268 9.42 15.47 18.99
C GLU A 268 8.35 14.86 19.88
N LEU A 269 7.34 14.22 19.27
CA LEU A 269 6.26 13.57 20.02
C LEU A 269 6.77 12.35 20.79
N TRP A 270 7.67 11.55 20.22
CA TRP A 270 8.33 10.44 20.92
C TRP A 270 9.16 10.94 22.11
N CYS A 271 9.94 12.01 21.92
CA CYS A 271 10.72 12.65 22.99
C CYS A 271 9.81 13.16 24.11
N TYR A 272 8.71 13.83 23.78
CA TYR A 272 7.73 14.32 24.75
C TYR A 272 7.13 13.17 25.56
N ARG A 273 6.65 12.11 24.88
CA ARG A 273 6.06 10.91 25.53
C ARG A 273 7.07 10.24 26.46
N THR A 274 8.32 10.08 26.03
CA THR A 274 9.39 9.46 26.81
C THR A 274 9.78 10.30 28.04
N LYS A 275 9.95 11.61 27.87
CA LYS A 275 10.22 12.54 28.99
C LYS A 275 9.08 12.53 30.01
N SER A 276 7.84 12.54 29.54
CA SER A 276 6.64 12.51 30.36
C SER A 276 6.53 11.19 31.15
N ALA A 277 6.80 10.05 30.50
CA ALA A 277 6.82 8.75 31.16
C ALA A 277 7.91 8.67 32.25
N LYS A 278 9.12 9.17 31.96
CA LYS A 278 10.21 9.23 32.93
C LYS A 278 9.85 10.05 34.17
N ARG A 279 9.19 11.20 33.99
CA ARG A 279 8.75 12.04 35.12
C ARG A 279 7.80 11.28 36.04
N ARG A 280 6.76 10.65 35.48
CA ARG A 280 5.78 9.86 36.25
C ARG A 280 6.43 8.69 37.00
N LEU A 281 7.44 8.07 36.39
CA LEU A 281 8.19 6.99 37.04
C LEU A 281 8.95 7.50 38.27
N VAL A 282 9.63 8.64 38.15
CA VAL A 282 10.37 9.25 39.27
C VAL A 282 9.40 9.69 40.38
N GLU A 283 8.32 10.37 40.04
CA GLU A 283 7.28 10.80 41.01
C GLU A 283 6.65 9.60 41.74
N GLY A 284 6.41 8.49 41.03
CA GLY A 284 5.88 7.27 41.64
C GLY A 284 6.87 6.57 42.58
N ILE A 285 8.17 6.65 42.30
CA ILE A 285 9.23 6.14 43.18
C ILE A 285 9.36 7.01 44.43
N ASP A 286 9.36 8.34 44.27
CA ASP A 286 9.47 9.28 45.38
C ASP A 286 8.26 9.19 46.34
N GLY A 287 7.04 8.99 45.80
CA GLY A 287 5.84 8.76 46.61
C GLY A 287 5.82 7.40 47.33
N ALA A 288 6.37 6.34 46.73
CA ALA A 288 6.47 5.03 47.37
C ALA A 288 7.55 4.98 48.48
N CYS A 289 8.58 5.84 48.40
CA CYS A 289 9.57 5.99 49.46
C CYS A 289 9.04 6.80 50.65
N SER A 290 8.19 7.81 50.42
CA SER A 290 7.59 8.59 51.54
C SER A 290 6.55 7.82 52.35
N ASP A 291 5.84 6.86 51.74
CA ASP A 291 4.79 6.09 52.44
C ASP A 291 5.35 4.96 53.33
N ASN A 292 6.64 4.62 53.22
CA ASN A 292 7.28 3.58 54.05
C ASN A 292 7.89 4.11 55.36
N ASP A 293 8.02 5.43 55.54
CA ASP A 293 8.58 6.02 56.76
C ASP A 293 7.52 6.36 57.84
N ASP A 294 6.22 6.33 57.51
CA ASP A 294 5.13 6.64 58.47
C ASP A 294 4.55 5.40 59.19
N ALA A 295 5.10 4.20 58.97
CA ALA A 295 4.68 2.96 59.63
C ALA A 295 5.57 2.57 60.83
N ALA A 296 6.25 3.53 61.47
CA ALA A 296 7.03 3.31 62.68
C ALA A 296 6.37 3.96 63.92
N ILE A 297 5.52 3.15 64.57
CA ILE A 297 5.31 3.08 66.03
C ILE A 297 4.87 4.39 66.75
N SER A 298 3.62 4.40 67.23
CA SER A 298 3.33 4.90 68.57
C SER A 298 2.51 3.86 69.36
N PHE A 299 3.04 3.51 70.54
CA PHE A 299 2.34 2.78 71.60
C PHE A 299 1.34 3.69 72.31
#